data_AF-A0AAW8ZTM2-F1
#
_entry.id   AF-A0AAW8ZTM2-F1
#
_cell.length_a   1.000
_cell.length_b   1.000
_cell.length_c   1.000
_cell.angle_alpha   90.00
_cell.angle_beta   90.00
_cell.angle_gamma   90.00
#
_symmetry.space_group_name_H-M   'P 1'
#
loop_
_entity.id
_entity.type
_entity.pdbx_description
1 polymer ?
#
loop_
_entity_poly.entity_id
_entity_poly.type
_entity_poly.pdbx_seq_one_letter_code
_entity_poly.pdbx_strand_id
1 'polypeptide(L)'
;MGIQNFMQRYWNGAKAYALWAADQAKAPLDLLVLGFGPVIVMGLAAYTLLRFLPTWASYVGGAALLVAALPFAFHVLMQYAHRCGRQ
;
A
#
# COMPACT_ATOMS: atom_id res chain seq x y z
N MET A 1 1.67 -24.21 8.64
CA MET A 1 1.71 -23.53 7.32
C MET A 1 0.75 -22.32 7.24
N GLY A 2 0.66 -21.46 8.27
CA GLY A 2 -0.41 -20.44 8.35
C GLY A 2 0.01 -19.01 7.97
N ILE A 3 0.99 -18.44 8.68
CA ILE A 3 1.28 -17.00 8.62
C ILE A 3 2.30 -16.63 7.53
N GLN A 4 3.34 -17.45 7.32
CA GLN A 4 4.35 -17.19 6.28
C GLN A 4 3.75 -17.21 4.87
N ASN A 5 2.87 -18.18 4.59
CA ASN A 5 2.16 -18.24 3.31
C ASN A 5 1.24 -17.03 3.09
N PHE A 6 0.58 -16.56 4.15
CA PHE A 6 -0.25 -15.36 4.09
C PHE A 6 0.59 -14.12 3.79
N MET A 7 1.68 -13.90 4.53
CA MET A 7 2.60 -12.79 4.32
C MET A 7 3.20 -12.81 2.91
N GLN A 8 3.56 -13.97 2.39
CA GLN A 8 4.11 -14.11 1.05
C GLN A 8 3.08 -13.79 -0.03
N ARG A 9 1.84 -14.28 0.10
CA ARG A 9 0.74 -13.92 -0.81
C ARG A 9 0.44 -12.43 -0.78
N TYR A 10 0.47 -11.84 0.41
CA TYR A 10 0.26 -10.42 0.61
C TYR A 10 1.34 -9.57 -0.08
N TRP A 11 2.61 -9.90 0.14
CA TRP A 11 3.74 -9.25 -0.54
C TRP A 11 3.67 -9.40 -2.06
N ASN A 12 3.33 -10.60 -2.55
CA ASN A 12 3.15 -10.83 -3.98
C ASN A 12 2.01 -9.99 -4.55
N GLY A 13 0.92 -9.82 -3.80
CA GLY A 13 -0.20 -8.96 -4.18
C GLY A 13 0.18 -7.49 -4.26
N ALA A 14 0.90 -6.97 -3.26
CA ALA A 14 1.41 -5.60 -3.27
C ALA A 14 2.36 -5.34 -4.44
N LYS A 15 3.24 -6.30 -4.73
CA LYS A 15 4.12 -6.26 -5.90
C LYS A 15 3.35 -6.27 -7.22
N ALA A 16 2.37 -7.16 -7.35
CA ALA A 16 1.55 -7.28 -8.55
C ALA A 16 0.75 -5.98 -8.81
N TYR A 17 0.21 -5.37 -7.76
CA TYR A 17 -0.46 -4.08 -7.87
C TYR A 17 0.49 -2.98 -8.35
N ALA A 18 1.69 -2.89 -7.77
CA ALA A 18 2.67 -1.89 -8.20
C ALA A 18 3.12 -2.08 -9.66
N LEU A 19 3.24 -3.32 -10.12
CA LEU A 19 3.52 -3.64 -11.53
C LEU A 19 2.37 -3.24 -12.44
N TRP A 20 1.12 -3.52 -12.04
CA TRP A 20 -0.06 -3.07 -12.78
C TRP A 20 -0.14 -1.54 -12.85
N ALA A 21 0.09 -0.85 -11.72
CA ALA A 21 0.09 0.61 -11.68
C ALA A 21 1.20 1.19 -12.57
N ALA A 22 2.36 0.53 -12.62
CA ALA A 22 3.42 0.89 -13.55
C ALA A 22 2.94 0.73 -15.00
N ASP A 23 2.42 -0.43 -15.38
CA ASP A 23 1.95 -0.70 -16.75
C ASP A 23 0.91 0.33 -17.24
N GLN A 24 0.01 0.78 -16.36
CA GLN A 24 -0.99 1.79 -16.69
C GLN A 24 -0.45 3.22 -16.74
N ALA A 25 0.60 3.52 -15.97
CA ALA A 25 1.14 4.86 -15.86
C ALA A 25 2.00 5.25 -17.07
N LYS A 26 1.60 6.30 -17.80
CA LYS A 26 2.34 6.85 -18.95
C LYS A 26 3.48 7.75 -18.50
N ALA A 27 3.26 8.55 -17.45
CA ALA A 27 4.30 9.35 -16.81
C ALA A 27 4.74 8.77 -15.46
N PRO A 28 5.95 9.11 -14.97
CA PRO A 28 6.40 8.71 -13.63
C PRO A 28 5.48 9.22 -12.51
N LEU A 29 4.92 10.42 -12.67
CA LEU A 29 4.02 10.99 -11.66
C LEU A 29 2.68 10.24 -11.61
N ASP A 30 2.16 9.79 -12.75
CA ASP A 30 0.94 8.98 -12.83
C ASP A 30 1.08 7.68 -12.03
N LEU A 31 2.29 7.09 -12.01
CA LEU A 31 2.59 5.90 -11.22
C LEU A 31 2.46 6.16 -9.72
N LEU A 32 2.88 7.33 -9.23
CA LEU A 32 2.69 7.67 -7.82
C LEU A 32 1.20 7.81 -7.51
N VAL A 33 0.45 8.52 -8.36
CA VAL A 33 -0.99 8.73 -8.16
C VAL A 33 -1.77 7.41 -8.18
N LEU A 34 -1.55 6.57 -9.19
CA LEU A 34 -2.20 5.25 -9.32
C LEU A 34 -1.69 4.27 -8.26
N GLY A 35 -0.39 4.27 -8.01
CA GLY A 35 0.27 3.36 -7.08
C GLY A 35 -0.11 3.60 -5.63
N PHE A 36 -0.30 4.85 -5.22
CA PHE A 36 -0.77 5.18 -3.86
C PHE A 36 -2.26 4.94 -3.63
N GLY A 37 -3.02 4.55 -4.66
CA GLY A 37 -4.45 4.23 -4.56
C GLY A 37 -4.82 3.33 -3.35
N PRO A 38 -4.16 2.18 -3.14
CA PRO A 38 -4.46 1.29 -2.02
C PRO A 38 -4.14 1.92 -0.65
N VAL A 39 -3.10 2.76 -0.58
CA VAL A 39 -2.74 3.49 0.64
C VAL A 39 -3.84 4.51 0.98
N ILE A 40 -4.37 5.20 -0.02
CA ILE A 40 -5.49 6.14 0.17
C ILE A 40 -6.75 5.39 0.60
N VAL A 41 -7.06 4.25 -0.03
CA VAL A 41 -8.21 3.41 0.35
C VAL A 41 -8.07 2.90 1.79
N MET A 42 -6.86 2.48 2.20
CA MET A 42 -6.61 2.10 3.59
C MET A 42 -6.76 3.28 4.56
N GLY A 43 -6.32 4.48 4.18
CA GLY A 43 -6.52 5.69 4.98
C GLY A 43 -8.01 6.06 5.13
N LEU A 44 -8.80 5.91 4.07
CA LEU A 44 -10.25 6.10 4.10
C LEU A 44 -10.94 5.03 4.96
N ALA A 45 -10.51 3.78 4.84
CA ALA A 45 -10.99 2.69 5.69
C ALA A 45 -10.64 2.96 7.17
N ALA A 46 -9.43 3.44 7.45
CA ALA A 46 -9.03 3.86 8.79
C ALA A 46 -9.95 4.99 9.30
N TYR A 47 -10.13 6.04 8.51
CA TYR A 47 -10.95 7.20 8.87
C TYR A 47 -12.42 6.84 9.13
N THR A 48 -12.99 5.93 8.33
CA THR A 48 -14.40 5.54 8.43
C THR A 48 -14.63 4.49 9.52
N LEU A 49 -13.80 3.46 9.61
CA LEU A 49 -13.98 2.35 10.55
C LEU A 49 -13.53 2.70 11.97
N LEU A 50 -12.43 3.45 12.10
CA LEU A 50 -11.85 3.76 13.42
C LEU A 50 -12.62 4.87 14.14
N ARG A 51 -13.47 5.63 13.45
CA ARG A 51 -14.24 6.74 14.04
C ARG A 51 -15.28 6.29 15.07
N PHE A 52 -15.72 5.04 15.00
CA PHE A 52 -16.71 4.46 15.91
C PHE A 52 -16.08 3.69 17.08
N LEU A 53 -14.74 3.60 17.11
CA LEU A 53 -13.99 2.88 18.12
C LEU A 53 -13.55 3.80 19.26
N PRO A 54 -13.38 3.27 20.49
CA PRO A 54 -12.71 3.99 21.57
C PRO A 54 -11.30 4.43 21.14
N THR A 55 -10.80 5.55 21.68
CA THR A 55 -9.52 6.17 21.28
C THR A 55 -8.33 5.21 21.30
N TRP A 56 -8.25 4.31 22.27
CA TRP A 56 -7.18 3.32 22.34
C TRP A 56 -7.23 2.32 21.16
N ALA A 57 -8.43 1.86 20.79
CA ALA A 57 -8.64 0.91 19.70
C ALA A 57 -8.45 1.58 18.34
N SER A 58 -8.81 2.86 18.21
CA SER A 58 -8.52 3.62 16.98
C SER A 58 -7.02 3.77 16.74
N TYR A 59 -6.20 3.95 17.79
CA TYR A 59 -4.74 4.03 17.61
C TYR A 59 -4.14 2.69 17.19
N VAL A 60 -4.56 1.59 17.81
CA VAL A 60 -4.08 0.23 17.46
C VAL A 60 -4.51 -0.13 16.03
N GLY A 61 -5.77 0.10 15.67
CA GLY A 61 -6.26 -0.16 14.32
C GLY A 61 -5.59 0.72 13.26
N GLY A 62 -5.34 1.99 13.57
CA GLY A 62 -4.59 2.91 12.71
C GLY A 62 -3.16 2.44 12.48
N ALA A 63 -2.46 2.02 13.53
CA ALA A 63 -1.11 1.47 13.43
C ALA A 63 -1.07 0.20 12.57
N ALA A 64 -2.04 -0.71 12.75
CA ALA A 64 -2.14 -1.93 11.94
C ALA A 64 -2.37 -1.63 10.44
N LEU A 65 -3.25 -0.67 10.14
CA LEU A 65 -3.51 -0.24 8.76
C LEU A 65 -2.30 0.47 8.13
N LEU A 66 -1.55 1.24 8.91
CA LEU A 66 -0.28 1.84 8.47
C LEU A 66 0.74 0.75 8.10
N VAL A 67 0.91 -0.26 8.96
CA VAL A 67 1.81 -1.39 8.69
C VAL A 67 1.37 -2.17 7.45
N ALA A 68 0.06 -2.33 7.25
CA ALA A 68 -0.49 -2.93 6.03
C ALA A 68 -0.24 -2.06 4.78
N ALA A 69 -0.28 -0.73 4.89
CA ALA A 69 -0.06 0.14 3.74
C ALA A 69 1.41 0.14 3.26
N LEU A 70 2.38 -0.17 4.14
CA LEU A 70 3.81 -0.06 3.85
C LEU A 70 4.29 -0.87 2.63
N PRO A 71 3.95 -2.16 2.45
CA PRO A 71 4.41 -2.92 1.29
C PRO A 71 3.92 -2.36 -0.05
N PHE A 72 2.72 -1.77 -0.08
CA PHE A 72 2.20 -1.10 -1.28
C PHE A 72 3.01 0.15 -1.60
N ALA A 73 3.20 1.04 -0.61
CA ALA A 73 4.00 2.25 -0.77
C ALA A 73 5.44 1.90 -1.21
N PHE A 74 6.05 0.91 -0.56
CA PHE A 74 7.40 0.45 -0.87
C PHE A 74 7.54 -0.02 -2.32
N HIS A 75 6.66 -0.92 -2.78
CA HIS A 75 6.75 -1.42 -4.15
C HIS A 75 6.47 -0.36 -5.21
N VAL A 76 5.55 0.57 -4.94
CA VAL A 76 5.25 1.69 -5.84
C VAL A 76 6.45 2.63 -5.95
N LEU A 77 7.06 3.00 -4.81
CA LEU A 77 8.27 3.81 -4.77
C LEU A 77 9.44 3.12 -5.47
N MET A 78 9.57 1.80 -5.33
CA MET A 78 10.59 1.01 -6.03
C MET A 78 10.40 1.05 -7.55
N GLN A 79 9.18 0.88 -8.04
CA GLN A 79 8.87 1.00 -9.48
C GLN A 79 9.11 2.43 -10.00
N TYR A 80 8.79 3.44 -9.17
CA TYR A 80 9.05 4.83 -9.50
C TYR A 80 10.55 5.13 -9.59
N ALA A 81 11.35 4.69 -8.61
CA ALA A 81 12.80 4.85 -8.62
C ALA A 81 13.42 4.19 -9.86
N HIS A 82 12.96 2.98 -10.19
CA HIS A 82 13.42 2.24 -11.37
C HIS A 82 13.14 3.00 -12.67
N ARG A 83 11.95 3.60 -12.82
CA ARG A 83 11.60 4.45 -13.96
C ARG A 83 12.40 5.75 -14.04
N CYS A 84 12.78 6.31 -12.90
CA CYS A 84 13.62 7.52 -12.84
C CYS A 84 15.11 7.23 -13.02
N GLY A 85 15.51 5.97 -13.28
CA GLY A 85 16.91 5.58 -13.46
C GLY A 85 17.74 5.56 -12.17
N ARG A 86 17.10 5.64 -11.00
CA ARG A 86 17.73 5.43 -9.69
C ARG A 86 17.67 3.94 -9.38
N GLN A 87 18.82 3.25 -9.53
CA GLN A 87 19.02 1.87 -9.09
C GLN A 87 19.54 1.84 -7.66
#